data_AF-A0A7S2SN70-F1
#
_entry.id   AF-A0A7S2SN70-F1
#
_cell.length_a   1.000
_cell.length_b   1.000
_cell.length_c   1.000
_cell.angle_alpha   90.00
_cell.angle_beta   90.00
_cell.angle_gamma   90.00
#
_symmetry.space_group_name_H-M   'P 1'
#
loop_
_entity.id
_entity.type
_entity.pdbx_description
1 polymer ?
#
loop_
_entity_poly.entity_id
_entity_poly.type
_entity_poly.pdbx_seq_one_letter_code
_entity_poly.pdbx_strand_id
1 'polypeptide(L)'
;VMLTSVGTVTVVLAALSVLALAVLESLECVGMVHLGRGKAWVRAQEAALIDAVALGDAEQVRRLAALVDVEAKDLDGSTAAHVAAEGGSSAVIRALHSLGADLEAVDVQGRTPRDLAWRRGNLGVEAELTRLIEQDLALGRTCAERRAMV
;
A
#
# COMPACT_ATOMS: atom_id res chain seq x y z
N VAL A 1 -5.20 27.63 63.94
CA VAL A 1 -5.21 26.31 63.27
C VAL A 1 -5.80 26.41 61.86
N MET A 2 -5.40 27.39 61.02
CA MET A 2 -6.03 27.58 59.68
C MET A 2 -5.04 27.92 58.54
N LEU A 3 -3.74 27.68 58.71
CA LEU A 3 -2.73 28.02 57.68
C LEU A 3 -2.02 26.80 57.06
N THR A 4 -2.29 25.59 57.56
CA THR A 4 -1.73 24.34 57.00
C THR A 4 -2.56 23.76 55.85
N SER A 5 -3.73 24.33 55.53
CA SER A 5 -4.67 23.73 54.57
C SER A 5 -4.59 24.27 53.15
N VAL A 6 -4.04 25.47 52.93
CA VAL A 6 -4.02 26.07 51.58
C VAL A 6 -2.78 25.63 50.80
N GLY A 7 -1.61 25.54 51.46
CA GLY A 7 -0.37 25.11 50.83
C GLY A 7 -0.33 23.61 50.47
N THR A 8 -0.96 22.75 51.27
CA THR A 8 -1.04 21.31 50.94
C THR A 8 -1.96 21.05 49.75
N VAL A 9 -3.05 21.80 49.61
CA VAL A 9 -3.99 21.66 48.49
C VAL A 9 -3.37 22.13 47.18
N THR A 10 -2.61 23.23 47.17
CA THR A 10 -1.92 23.70 45.96
C THR A 10 -0.81 22.76 45.53
N VAL A 11 -0.04 22.20 46.47
CA VAL A 11 1.02 21.22 46.19
C VAL A 11 0.42 19.91 45.65
N VAL A 12 -0.69 19.43 46.19
CA VAL A 12 -1.38 18.22 45.71
C VAL A 12 -1.97 18.43 44.31
N LEU A 13 -2.56 19.58 44.03
CA LEU A 13 -3.08 19.90 42.69
C LEU A 13 -1.97 20.05 41.64
N ALA A 14 -0.85 20.68 41.99
CA ALA A 14 0.31 20.78 41.11
C ALA A 14 0.97 19.41 40.86
N ALA A 15 1.03 18.55 41.89
CA ALA A 15 1.51 17.18 41.72
C ALA A 15 0.59 16.35 40.82
N LEU A 16 -0.74 16.51 40.94
CA LEU A 16 -1.72 15.86 40.06
C LEU A 16 -1.63 16.37 38.62
N SER A 17 -1.38 17.66 38.38
CA SER A 17 -1.20 18.18 37.03
C SER A 17 0.08 17.67 36.37
N VAL A 18 1.18 17.57 37.13
CA VAL A 18 2.45 17.02 36.63
C VAL A 18 2.33 15.51 36.34
N LEU A 19 1.66 14.75 37.20
CA LEU A 19 1.34 13.34 36.96
C LEU A 19 0.43 13.16 35.74
N ALA A 20 -0.56 14.04 35.55
CA ALA A 20 -1.44 13.99 34.37
C ALA A 20 -0.68 14.26 33.06
N LEU A 21 0.27 15.22 33.04
CA LEU A 21 1.13 15.45 31.86
C LEU A 21 2.08 14.26 31.60
N ALA A 22 2.69 13.69 32.64
CA ALA A 22 3.59 12.54 32.49
C ALA A 22 2.87 11.27 31.95
N VAL A 23 1.59 11.11 32.30
CA VAL A 23 0.74 10.04 31.77
C VAL A 23 0.35 10.32 30.31
N LEU A 24 0.18 11.58 29.90
CA LEU A 24 -0.16 11.94 28.51
C LEU A 24 1.01 11.73 27.53
N GLU A 25 2.25 12.05 27.90
CA GLU A 25 3.43 11.72 27.07
C GLU A 25 3.62 10.20 26.91
N SER A 26 3.31 9.43 27.96
CA SER A 26 3.29 7.96 27.87
C SER A 26 2.19 7.43 26.95
N LEU A 27 1.04 8.13 26.85
CA LEU A 27 -0.08 7.74 26.01
C LEU A 27 0.12 8.09 24.53
N GLU A 28 0.93 9.10 24.18
CA GLU A 28 1.35 9.31 22.80
C GLU A 28 2.24 8.16 22.30
N CYS A 29 3.13 7.64 23.14
CA CYS A 29 3.97 6.48 22.81
C CYS A 29 3.18 5.17 22.75
N VAL A 30 2.24 4.93 23.67
CA VAL A 30 1.42 3.71 23.69
C VAL A 30 0.33 3.75 22.60
N GLY A 31 -0.17 4.94 22.25
CA GLY A 31 -1.10 5.16 21.15
C GLY A 31 -0.55 4.72 19.79
N MET A 32 0.75 4.91 19.54
CA MET A 32 1.41 4.43 18.31
C MET A 32 1.54 2.90 18.23
N VAL A 33 1.45 2.17 19.34
CA VAL A 33 1.62 0.70 19.36
C VAL A 33 0.28 -0.04 19.34
N HIS A 34 -0.84 0.62 19.66
CA HIS A 34 -2.16 -0.04 19.74
C HIS A 34 -3.32 0.63 18.98
N LEU A 35 -3.16 1.84 18.42
CA LEU A 35 -4.22 2.45 17.62
C LEU A 35 -4.18 2.00 16.15
N GLY A 36 -4.43 0.71 15.96
CA GLY A 36 -4.99 0.16 14.73
C GLY A 36 -4.07 0.25 13.51
N ARG A 37 -4.13 -0.81 12.71
CA ARG A 37 -3.87 -0.69 11.27
C ARG A 37 -4.97 0.21 10.67
N GLY A 38 -4.94 1.50 10.98
CA GLY A 38 -5.93 2.46 10.54
C GLY A 38 -5.84 2.61 9.02
N LYS A 39 -6.95 2.97 8.38
CA LYS A 39 -7.03 3.18 6.92
C LYS A 39 -5.95 4.13 6.37
N ALA A 40 -5.38 5.00 7.22
CA ALA A 40 -4.25 5.86 6.89
C ALA A 40 -2.94 5.10 6.62
N TRP A 41 -2.65 4.04 7.39
CA TRP A 41 -1.44 3.22 7.24
C TRP A 41 -1.53 2.37 5.97
N VAL A 42 -2.71 1.80 5.70
CA VAL A 42 -2.96 1.01 4.48
C VAL A 42 -2.80 1.88 3.23
N ARG A 43 -3.39 3.09 3.21
CA ARG A 43 -3.23 4.02 2.08
C ARG A 43 -1.79 4.49 1.87
N ALA A 44 -1.03 4.71 2.96
CA ALA A 44 0.38 5.05 2.86
C ALA A 44 1.20 3.90 2.23
N GLN A 45 0.81 2.66 2.51
CA GLN A 45 1.49 1.48 1.99
C GLN A 45 1.10 1.17 0.54
N GLU A 46 -0.15 1.41 0.16
CA GLU A 46 -0.62 1.38 -1.24
C GLU A 46 0.13 2.43 -2.09
N ALA A 47 0.25 3.67 -1.59
CA ALA A 47 1.02 4.71 -2.25
C ALA A 47 2.51 4.33 -2.39
N ALA A 48 3.11 3.75 -1.35
CA ALA A 48 4.49 3.27 -1.39
C ALA A 48 4.71 2.16 -2.43
N LEU A 49 3.71 1.28 -2.64
CA LEU A 49 3.77 0.26 -3.69
C LEU A 49 3.78 0.91 -5.08
N ILE A 50 2.93 1.91 -5.32
CA ILE A 50 2.86 2.63 -6.59
C ILE A 50 4.17 3.37 -6.88
N ASP A 51 4.77 4.03 -5.88
CA ASP A 51 6.08 4.68 -6.02
C ASP A 51 7.19 3.67 -6.36
N ALA A 52 7.21 2.50 -5.70
CA ALA A 52 8.17 1.45 -6.00
C ALA A 52 8.00 0.88 -7.43
N VAL A 53 6.76 0.77 -7.89
CA VAL A 53 6.44 0.37 -9.28
C VAL A 53 6.92 1.42 -10.27
N ALA A 54 6.68 2.70 -10.01
CA ALA A 54 7.13 3.81 -10.85
C ALA A 54 8.66 3.87 -10.95
N LEU A 55 9.37 3.52 -9.88
CA LEU A 55 10.82 3.39 -9.85
C LEU A 55 11.34 2.14 -10.59
N GLY A 56 10.47 1.16 -10.88
CA GLY A 56 10.83 -0.08 -11.55
C GLY A 56 11.52 -1.11 -10.64
N ASP A 57 11.48 -0.93 -9.33
CA ASP A 57 12.16 -1.79 -8.35
C ASP A 57 11.31 -3.03 -8.04
N ALA A 58 11.49 -4.07 -8.85
CA ALA A 58 10.74 -5.32 -8.73
C ALA A 58 10.95 -6.05 -7.39
N GLU A 59 12.10 -5.84 -6.73
CA GLU A 59 12.39 -6.47 -5.43
C GLU A 59 11.63 -5.77 -4.31
N GLN A 60 11.57 -4.43 -4.33
CA GLN A 60 10.70 -3.70 -3.41
C GLN A 60 9.22 -4.03 -3.63
N VAL A 61 8.77 -4.15 -4.88
CA VAL A 61 7.39 -4.54 -5.18
C VAL A 61 7.05 -5.89 -4.55
N ARG A 62 7.95 -6.88 -4.62
CA ARG A 62 7.74 -8.18 -3.95
C ARG A 62 7.66 -8.07 -2.43
N ARG A 63 8.53 -7.26 -1.82
CA ARG A 63 8.53 -7.05 -0.36
C ARG A 63 7.27 -6.35 0.11
N LEU A 64 6.81 -5.35 -0.64
CA LEU A 64 5.62 -4.56 -0.29
C LEU A 64 4.32 -5.33 -0.57
N ALA A 65 4.29 -6.18 -1.61
CA ALA A 65 3.13 -7.01 -1.93
C ALA A 65 2.77 -8.03 -0.84
N ALA A 66 3.71 -8.42 0.03
CA ALA A 66 3.42 -9.27 1.18
C ALA A 66 2.60 -8.55 2.27
N LEU A 67 2.53 -7.22 2.22
CA LEU A 67 1.91 -6.37 3.25
C LEU A 67 0.75 -5.52 2.71
N VAL A 68 0.56 -5.48 1.39
CA VAL A 68 -0.35 -4.57 0.68
C VAL A 68 -1.16 -5.35 -0.35
N ASP A 69 -2.41 -4.92 -0.58
CA ASP A 69 -3.21 -5.49 -1.65
C ASP A 69 -2.69 -5.04 -3.02
N VAL A 70 -2.26 -5.98 -3.85
CA VAL A 70 -1.71 -5.74 -5.20
C VAL A 70 -2.76 -5.19 -6.18
N GLU A 71 -4.04 -5.36 -5.86
CA GLU A 71 -5.17 -4.83 -6.63
C GLU A 71 -5.65 -3.45 -6.15
N ALA A 72 -4.94 -2.84 -5.21
CA ALA A 72 -5.26 -1.49 -4.77
C ALA A 72 -5.28 -0.53 -5.96
N LYS A 73 -6.34 0.28 -6.01
CA LYS A 73 -6.58 1.27 -7.05
C LYS A 73 -6.23 2.66 -6.50
N ASP A 74 -5.49 3.41 -7.30
CA ASP A 74 -5.25 4.83 -7.04
C ASP A 74 -6.51 5.67 -7.32
N LEU A 75 -6.43 6.98 -7.10
CA LEU A 75 -7.48 7.97 -7.34
C LEU A 75 -8.01 7.95 -8.79
N ASP A 76 -7.17 7.57 -9.75
CA ASP A 76 -7.54 7.42 -11.17
C ASP A 76 -8.12 6.03 -11.50
N GLY A 77 -8.29 5.17 -10.50
CA GLY A 77 -8.66 3.76 -10.65
C GLY A 77 -7.56 2.86 -11.20
N SER A 78 -6.35 3.41 -11.39
CA SER A 78 -5.17 2.70 -11.87
C SER A 78 -4.67 1.74 -10.80
N THR A 79 -4.43 0.49 -11.19
CA THR A 79 -3.74 -0.52 -10.36
C THR A 79 -2.23 -0.45 -10.57
N ALA A 80 -1.46 -1.15 -9.72
CA ALA A 80 -0.01 -1.29 -9.90
C ALA A 80 0.39 -1.77 -11.31
N ALA A 81 -0.42 -2.62 -11.95
CA ALA A 81 -0.18 -3.07 -13.33
C ALA A 81 -0.23 -1.93 -14.36
N HIS A 82 -1.14 -0.97 -14.20
CA HIS A 82 -1.25 0.20 -15.08
C HIS A 82 0.00 1.07 -15.01
N VAL A 83 0.47 1.35 -13.78
CA VAL A 83 1.66 2.18 -13.55
C VAL A 83 2.92 1.48 -14.05
N ALA A 84 3.03 0.16 -13.85
CA ALA A 84 4.15 -0.63 -14.37
C ALA A 84 4.21 -0.62 -15.91
N ALA A 85 3.03 -0.70 -16.56
CA ALA A 85 2.91 -0.64 -18.00
C ALA A 85 3.25 0.75 -18.57
N GLU A 86 2.86 1.81 -17.85
CA GLU A 86 3.22 3.18 -18.17
C GLU A 86 4.73 3.43 -18.02
N GLY A 87 5.33 2.94 -16.94
CA GLY A 87 6.77 3.03 -16.68
C GLY A 87 7.64 2.14 -17.56
N GLY A 88 7.05 1.20 -18.30
CA GLY A 88 7.79 0.35 -19.24
C GLY A 88 8.64 -0.73 -18.57
N SER A 89 8.33 -1.10 -17.33
CA SER A 89 9.13 -2.06 -16.56
C SER A 89 8.58 -3.47 -16.62
N SER A 90 9.10 -4.29 -17.55
CA SER A 90 8.71 -5.70 -17.72
C SER A 90 9.02 -6.57 -16.51
N ALA A 91 10.09 -6.24 -15.77
CA ALA A 91 10.45 -6.93 -14.53
C ALA A 91 9.36 -6.80 -13.45
N VAL A 92 8.78 -5.60 -13.33
CA VAL A 92 7.69 -5.34 -12.38
C VAL A 92 6.42 -6.07 -12.81
N ILE A 93 6.08 -6.10 -14.11
CA ILE A 93 4.93 -6.86 -14.61
C ILE A 93 5.05 -8.35 -14.28
N ARG A 94 6.23 -8.96 -14.45
CA ARG A 94 6.45 -10.36 -14.05
C ARG A 94 6.31 -10.57 -12.55
N ALA A 95 6.80 -9.62 -11.75
CA ALA A 95 6.64 -9.68 -10.30
C ALA A 95 5.14 -9.61 -9.91
N LEU A 96 4.40 -8.66 -10.47
CA LEU A 96 2.96 -8.52 -10.26
C LEU A 96 2.19 -9.77 -10.70
N HIS A 97 2.54 -10.35 -11.85
CA HIS A 97 1.95 -11.61 -12.33
C HIS A 97 2.20 -12.77 -11.37
N SER A 98 3.42 -12.89 -10.85
CA SER A 98 3.77 -13.92 -9.85
C SER A 98 3.04 -13.75 -8.53
N LEU A 99 2.62 -12.52 -8.21
CA LEU A 99 1.82 -12.18 -7.04
C LEU A 99 0.31 -12.37 -7.28
N GLY A 100 -0.09 -12.80 -8.47
CA GLY A 100 -1.50 -12.99 -8.83
C GLY A 100 -2.25 -11.69 -9.10
N ALA A 101 -1.55 -10.59 -9.41
CA ALA A 101 -2.19 -9.34 -9.79
C ALA A 101 -2.95 -9.49 -11.11
N ASP A 102 -4.12 -8.87 -11.18
CA ASP A 102 -4.91 -8.82 -12.41
C ASP A 102 -4.28 -7.88 -13.44
N LEU A 103 -3.82 -8.46 -14.56
CA LEU A 103 -3.22 -7.74 -15.69
C LEU A 103 -4.25 -7.22 -16.70
N GLU A 104 -5.52 -7.65 -16.56
CA GLU A 104 -6.64 -7.20 -17.40
C GLU A 104 -7.52 -6.15 -16.72
N ALA A 105 -7.11 -5.68 -15.54
CA ALA A 105 -7.82 -4.64 -14.81
C ALA A 105 -8.03 -3.39 -15.69
N VAL A 106 -9.16 -2.71 -15.51
CA VAL A 106 -9.46 -1.45 -16.20
C VAL A 106 -9.43 -0.27 -15.23
N ASP A 107 -8.86 0.83 -15.70
CA ASP A 107 -8.88 2.13 -15.00
C ASP A 107 -10.22 2.87 -15.18
N VAL A 108 -10.37 4.06 -14.58
CA VAL A 108 -11.59 4.88 -14.70
C VAL A 108 -11.87 5.31 -16.15
N GLN A 109 -10.84 5.35 -16.99
CA GLN A 109 -10.97 5.70 -18.41
C GLN A 109 -11.27 4.47 -19.29
N GLY A 110 -11.42 3.28 -18.70
CA GLY A 110 -11.67 2.03 -19.41
C GLY A 110 -10.46 1.50 -20.17
N ARG A 111 -9.25 1.93 -19.80
CA ARG A 111 -8.00 1.47 -20.42
C ARG A 111 -7.46 0.29 -19.63
N THR A 112 -6.88 -0.67 -20.34
CA THR A 112 -6.12 -1.77 -19.74
C THR A 112 -4.64 -1.38 -19.60
N PRO A 113 -3.85 -2.07 -18.75
CA PRO A 113 -2.40 -1.89 -18.68
C PRO A 113 -1.73 -2.00 -20.06
N ARG A 114 -2.19 -2.93 -20.90
CA ARG A 114 -1.69 -3.08 -22.26
C ARG A 114 -1.92 -1.84 -23.12
N ASP A 115 -3.10 -1.23 -23.03
CA ASP A 115 -3.41 0.00 -23.78
C ASP A 115 -2.51 1.16 -23.34
N LEU A 116 -2.18 1.24 -22.04
CA LEU A 116 -1.23 2.22 -21.52
C LEU A 116 0.18 1.98 -22.04
N ALA A 117 0.66 0.73 -22.04
CA ALA A 117 1.96 0.38 -22.61
C ALA A 117 2.04 0.77 -24.10
N TRP A 118 1.00 0.48 -24.87
CA TRP A 118 0.92 0.83 -26.29
C TRP A 118 0.97 2.35 -26.51
N ARG A 119 0.17 3.12 -25.76
CA ARG A 119 0.16 4.60 -25.85
C ARG A 119 1.49 5.24 -25.48
N ARG A 120 2.24 4.63 -24.57
CA ARG A 120 3.57 5.09 -24.15
C ARG A 120 4.69 4.63 -25.10
N GLY A 121 4.42 3.68 -25.99
CA GLY A 121 5.43 3.09 -26.90
C GLY A 121 6.27 1.98 -26.26
N ASN A 122 5.82 1.42 -25.14
CA ASN A 122 6.52 0.37 -24.40
C ASN A 122 6.24 -1.02 -25.00
N LEU A 123 6.65 -1.22 -26.25
CA LEU A 123 6.39 -2.45 -27.02
C LEU A 123 6.89 -3.73 -26.31
N GLY A 124 7.99 -3.63 -25.57
CA GLY A 124 8.54 -4.75 -24.80
C GLY A 124 7.62 -5.18 -23.65
N VAL A 125 6.95 -4.24 -22.99
CA VAL A 125 5.99 -4.54 -21.92
C VAL A 125 4.67 -5.01 -22.48
N GLU A 126 4.22 -4.42 -23.59
CA GLU A 126 3.02 -4.88 -24.30
C GLU A 126 3.12 -6.34 -24.73
N ALA A 127 4.26 -6.72 -25.31
CA ALA A 127 4.53 -8.10 -25.72
C ALA A 127 4.58 -9.04 -24.51
N GLU A 128 5.18 -8.62 -23.40
CA GLU A 128 5.23 -9.40 -22.17
C GLU A 128 3.83 -9.59 -21.55
N LEU A 129 3.03 -8.52 -21.45
CA LEU A 129 1.64 -8.57 -20.98
C LEU A 129 0.80 -9.53 -21.83
N THR A 130 0.89 -9.40 -23.16
CA THR A 130 0.16 -10.26 -24.10
C THR A 130 0.56 -11.72 -23.92
N ARG A 131 1.87 -11.99 -23.84
CA ARG A 131 2.40 -13.33 -23.62
C ARG A 131 1.91 -13.94 -22.30
N LEU A 132 1.89 -13.18 -21.20
CA LEU A 132 1.44 -13.66 -19.89
C LEU A 132 -0.06 -13.97 -19.89
N ILE A 133 -0.87 -13.10 -20.50
CA ILE A 133 -2.32 -13.31 -20.64
C ILE A 133 -2.61 -14.57 -21.47
N GLU A 134 -1.91 -14.75 -22.61
CA GLU A 134 -2.06 -15.95 -23.45
C GLU A 134 -1.64 -17.23 -22.71
N GLN A 135 -0.57 -17.18 -21.91
CA GLN A 135 -0.14 -18.30 -21.08
C GLN A 135 -1.20 -18.68 -20.05
N ASP A 136 -1.86 -17.69 -19.46
CA ASP A 136 -2.89 -17.91 -18.45
C ASP A 136 -4.16 -18.51 -19.04
N LEU A 137 -4.57 -18.02 -20.22
CA LEU A 137 -5.66 -18.58 -20.99
C LEU A 137 -5.38 -20.03 -21.40
N ALA A 138 -4.16 -20.34 -21.83
CA ALA A 138 -3.74 -21.69 -22.21
C ALA A 138 -3.72 -22.67 -21.02
N LEU A 139 -3.45 -22.17 -19.81
CA LEU A 139 -3.45 -22.95 -18.58
C LEU A 139 -4.85 -23.05 -17.94
N GLY A 140 -5.85 -22.36 -18.47
CA GLY A 140 -7.20 -22.29 -17.90
C GLY A 140 -7.26 -21.70 -16.50
N ARG A 141 -6.19 -20.98 -16.09
CA ARG A 141 -6.06 -20.43 -14.74
C ARG A 141 -6.73 -19.07 -14.71
N THR A 142 -7.84 -18.96 -13.99
CA THR A 142 -8.43 -17.65 -13.73
C THR A 142 -7.52 -16.88 -12.76
N CYS A 143 -7.46 -15.53 -12.86
CA CYS A 143 -6.70 -14.70 -11.92
C CYS A 143 -7.06 -15.04 -10.44
N ALA A 144 -8.32 -15.45 -10.21
CA ALA A 144 -8.83 -15.90 -8.91
C ALA A 144 -8.15 -17.19 -8.37
N GLU A 145 -7.78 -18.15 -9.23
CA GLU A 145 -7.13 -19.40 -8.80
C GLU A 145 -5.67 -19.19 -8.41
N ARG A 146 -5.01 -18.20 -9.01
CA ARG A 146 -3.60 -17.87 -8.74
C ARG A 146 -3.40 -17.25 -7.36
N ARG A 147 -4.41 -16.50 -6.89
CA ARG A 147 -4.43 -15.83 -5.57
C ARG A 147 -4.56 -16.81 -4.40
N ALA A 148 -4.95 -18.07 -4.65
CA ALA A 148 -5.07 -19.11 -3.63
C ALA A 148 -3.79 -19.93 -3.40
N MET A 149 -2.74 -19.71 -4.21
CA MET A 149 -1.45 -20.43 -4.13
C MET A 149 -0.33 -19.64 -3.45
N VAL A 150 -0.58 -18.38 -3.06
CA VAL A 150 0.36 -17.49 -2.34
C VAL A 150 -0.16 -17.27 -0.92
#